data_AF-A0A5E5R6B0-F1
#
_entry.id   AF-A0A5E5R6B0-F1
#
_cell.length_a   1.000
_cell.length_b   1.000
_cell.length_c   1.000
_cell.angle_alpha   90.00
_cell.angle_beta   90.00
_cell.angle_gamma   90.00
#
_symmetry.space_group_name_H-M   'P 1'
#
loop_
_entity.id
_entity.type
_entity.pdbx_description
1 polymer ?
#
loop_
_entity_poly.entity_id
_entity_poly.type
_entity_poly.pdbx_seq_one_letter_code
_entity_poly.pdbx_strand_id
1 'polypeptide(L)' 'MISIRKVAELSLADWDRVMNVNARGVFLCCQAELPLMQAQRWGRIVNLSSIAGKVGLQTSPTTVPRSLP' A
#
# COMPACT_ATOMS: atom_id res chain seq x y z
N MET A 1 5.69 -0.58 -2.08
CA MET A 1 6.80 -0.95 -1.17
C MET A 1 6.27 -1.03 0.26
N ILE A 2 6.34 -2.17 0.94
CA ILE A 2 5.89 -2.31 2.34
C ILE A 2 7.05 -2.86 3.20
N SER A 3 7.12 -2.49 4.48
CA SER A 3 8.12 -3.05 5.39
C SER A 3 7.78 -4.48 5.78
N ILE A 4 8.77 -5.37 5.80
CA ILE A 4 8.63 -6.77 6.26
C ILE A 4 8.98 -6.95 7.75
N ARG A 5 9.37 -5.87 8.44
CA ARG A 5 9.64 -5.88 9.89
C ARG A 5 8.36 -6.08 10.69
N LYS A 6 8.50 -6.51 11.94
CA LYS A 6 7.36 -6.61 12.86
C LYS A 6 6.81 -5.22 13.14
N VAL A 7 5.49 -5.13 13.33
CA VAL A 7 4.82 -3.85 13.64
C VAL A 7 5.40 -3.17 14.88
N ALA A 8 5.79 -3.95 15.89
CA ALA A 8 6.41 -3.43 17.13
C ALA A 8 7.77 -2.74 16.91
N GLU A 9 8.42 -2.97 15.77
CA GLU A 9 9.73 -2.40 15.42
C GLU A 9 9.60 -1.20 14.45
N LEU A 10 8.37 -0.85 14.04
CA LEU A 10 8.13 0.25 13.11
C LEU A 10 7.95 1.56 13.86
N SER A 11 8.76 2.55 13.50
CA SER A 11 8.53 3.93 13.92
C SER A 11 7.40 4.56 13.12
N LEU A 12 6.81 5.63 13.66
CA LEU A 12 5.85 6.45 12.91
C LEU A 12 6.48 7.03 11.63
N ALA A 13 7.76 7.41 11.68
CA ALA A 13 8.48 7.91 10.51
C ALA A 13 8.60 6.86 9.40
N ASP A 14 8.80 5.58 9.75
CA ASP A 14 8.81 4.48 8.77
C ASP A 14 7.44 4.33 8.09
N TRP A 15 6.37 4.41 8.89
CA TRP A 15 5.00 4.34 8.40
C TRP A 15 4.71 5.49 7.45
N ASP A 16 4.98 6.72 7.87
CA ASP A 16 4.71 7.93 7.10
C ASP A 16 5.49 7.93 5.79
N ARG A 17 6.75 7.49 5.81
CA ARG A 17 7.56 7.38 4.59
C ARG A 17 6.90 6.46 3.55
N VAL A 18 6.40 5.29 3.98
CA VAL A 18 5.75 4.32 3.09
C VAL A 18 4.42 4.86 2.58
N MET A 19 3.61 5.45 3.46
CA MET A 19 2.27 5.94 3.11
C MET A 19 2.32 7.21 2.26
N ASN A 20 3.30 8.09 2.49
CA ASN A 20 3.49 9.28 1.68
C ASN A 20 3.79 8.94 0.22
N VAL A 21 4.52 7.86 -0.05
CA VAL A 21 4.81 7.42 -1.43
C VAL A 21 3.63 6.63 -2.01
N ASN A 22 3.20 5.55 -1.35
CA ASN A 22 2.30 4.58 -1.97
C ASN A 22 0.82 5.02 -2.00
N ALA A 23 0.40 5.86 -1.05
CA ALA A 23 -0.99 6.30 -0.94
C ALA A 23 -1.12 7.79 -1.27
N ARG A 24 -0.45 8.65 -0.50
CA ARG A 24 -0.54 10.11 -0.70
C ARG A 24 0.00 10.53 -2.06
N GLY A 25 1.17 10.03 -2.46
CA GLY A 25 1.78 10.33 -3.74
C GLY A 25 0.87 9.95 -4.90
N VAL A 26 0.32 8.73 -4.89
CA VAL A 26 -0.62 8.26 -5.92
C VAL A 26 -1.87 9.15 -5.97
N PHE A 27 -2.45 9.48 -4.81
CA PHE A 27 -3.60 10.40 -4.75
C PHE A 27 -3.29 11.76 -5.38
N LEU A 28 -2.14 12.35 -5.07
CA LEU A 28 -1.73 13.65 -5.60
C LEU A 28 -1.47 13.59 -7.11
N CYS A 29 -0.84 12.52 -7.62
CA CYS A 29 -0.66 12.32 -9.05
C CYS A 29 -2.01 12.21 -9.78
N CYS A 30 -2.96 11.44 -9.24
CA CYS A 30 -4.30 11.37 -9.80
C CYS A 30 -4.98 12.75 -9.81
N GLN A 31 -4.90 13.48 -8.69
CA GLN A 31 -5.47 14.82 -8.59
C GLN A 31 -4.89 15.79 -9.62
N ALA A 32 -3.58 15.72 -9.87
CA ALA A 32 -2.89 16.58 -10.81
C ALA A 32 -3.27 16.28 -12.29
N GLU A 33 -3.46 15.01 -12.64
CA GLU A 33 -3.77 14.59 -14.02
C GLU A 33 -5.25 14.74 -14.39
N LEU A 34 -6.16 14.67 -13.40
CA LEU A 34 -7.61 14.70 -13.63
C LEU A 34 -8.09 15.89 -14.49
N PRO A 35 -7.66 17.14 -14.28
CA PRO A 35 -8.10 18.27 -15.10
C PRO A 35 -7.75 18.12 -16.59
N LEU A 36 -6.57 17.56 -16.90
CA LEU A 36 -6.15 17.34 -18.29
C LEU A 36 -6.99 16.26 -18.96
N MET A 37 -7.24 15.15 -18.26
CA MET A 37 -8.10 14.07 -18.76
C MET A 37 -9.55 14.54 -18.97
N GLN A 38 -10.06 15.40 -18.09
CA GLN A 38 -11.38 16.02 -18.22
C GLN A 38 -11.46 16.91 -19.46
N ALA A 39 -10.46 17.77 -19.69
CA ALA A 39 -10.40 18.63 -20.87
C ALA A 39 -10.35 17.81 -22.18
N GLN A 40 -9.62 16.69 -22.16
CA GLN A 40 -9.53 15.77 -23.30
C GLN A 40 -10.79 14.87 -23.47
N ARG A 41 -11.70 14.89 -22.49
CA ARG A 41 -12.86 13.98 -22.37
C ARG A 41 -12.48 12.50 -22.43
N TRP A 42 -11.24 12.17 -22.09
CA TRP A 42 -10.71 10.82 -22.13
C TRP A 42 -9.44 10.71 -21.28
N GLY A 43 -9.25 9.54 -20.68
CA GLY A 43 -8.07 9.21 -19.90
C GLY A 43 -8.26 7.93 -19.11
N ARG A 44 -7.16 7.28 -18.76
CA ARG A 44 -7.13 6.10 -17.89
C ARG A 44 -5.92 6.22 -16.97
N ILE A 45 -6.15 6.06 -15.67
CA ILE A 45 -5.10 5.95 -14.67
C ILE A 45 -5.06 4.50 -14.20
N VAL A 46 -3.90 3.87 -14.27
CA VAL A 46 -3.69 2.50 -13.79
C VAL A 46 -2.75 2.55 -12.59
N ASN A 47 -3.27 2.21 -11.42
CA ASN A 47 -2.48 2.14 -10.19
C ASN A 47 -1.99 0.71 -9.96
N LEU A 48 -0.73 0.59 -9.55
CA LEU A 48 -0.15 -0.70 -9.19
C LEU A 48 -0.48 -1.04 -7.74
N SER A 49 -1.14 -2.18 -7.54
CA SER A 49 -1.39 -2.77 -6.22
C SER A 49 -0.59 -4.08 -6.05
N SER A 50 -0.74 -4.71 -4.89
CA SER A 50 -0.11 -6.00 -4.57
C SER A 50 -1.12 -6.92 -3.91
N ILE A 51 -0.88 -8.24 -4.01
CA ILE A 51 -1.62 -9.25 -3.26
C ILE A 51 -1.60 -8.95 -1.75
N ALA A 52 -0.48 -8.42 -1.24
CA ALA A 52 -0.34 -8.05 0.17
C ALA A 52 -1.32 -6.94 0.62
N GLY A 53 -1.82 -6.13 -0.32
CA GLY A 53 -2.85 -5.12 -0.05
C GLY A 53 -4.27 -5.70 -0.04
N LYS A 54 -4.46 -6.94 -0.53
CA LYS A 54 -5.74 -7.64 -0.55
C LYS A 54 -5.84 -8.68 0.56
N VAL A 55 -4.76 -9.43 0.78
CA VAL A 55 -4.62 -10.45 1.83
C VAL A 55 -3.32 -10.15 2.55
N GLY A 56 -3.38 -9.90 3.86
CA GLY A 56 -2.20 -9.55 4.65
C GLY A 56 -1.10 -10.60 4.49
N LEU A 57 0.16 -10.16 4.43
CA LEU A 57 1.30 -11.06 4.31
C LEU A 57 1.79 -11.46 5.71
N GLN A 58 1.76 -12.76 6.01
CA GLN A 58 2.40 -13.31 7.21
C GLN A 58 3.90 -13.47 6.95
N THR A 59 4.72 -12.62 7.58
CA THR A 59 6.18 -12.66 7.45
C THR A 59 6.89 -13.38 8.59
N SER A 60 6.15 -13.85 9.61
CA SER A 60 6.69 -14.59 10.75
C SER A 60 6.38 -16.09 10.65
N PRO A 61 7.35 -17.00 10.85
CA PRO A 61 7.12 -18.44 10.94
C PRO A 61 6.55 -18.78 12.32
N THR A 62 5.36 -18.29 12.65
CA THR A 62 4.61 -18.81 13.80
C THR A 62 3.70 -19.91 13.31
N THR A 63 4.28 -21.10 13.14
CA THR A 63 3.53 -22.34 13.31
C THR A 63 3.10 -22.37 14.77
N VAL A 64 1.96 -21.76 15.09
CA VAL A 64 1.24 -22.13 16.31
C VAL A 64 0.71 -23.54 16.02
N PRO A 65 1.14 -24.59 16.72
CA PRO A 65 0.53 -25.90 16.54
C PRO A 65 -0.96 -25.70 16.81
N ARG A 66 -1.81 -26.01 15.83
CA ARG A 66 -3.24 -26.13 16.06
C ARG A 66 -3.38 -27.23 17.11
N SER A 67 -3.51 -26.87 18.38
CA SER A 67 -4.05 -27.79 19.38
C SER A 67 -5.45 -28.13 18.89
N LEU A 68 -5.56 -29.28 18.22
CA LEU A 68 -6.83 -29.92 17.97
C LEU A 68 -7.47 -30.24 19.34
N PRO A 69 -8.80 -30.18 19.44
CA PRO A 69 -9.48 -30.60 20.67
C PRO A 69 -9.15 -32.05 21.04
#